data_AF-A0A356NI20-F1
#
_entry.id   AF-A0A356NI20-F1
#
_cell.length_a   1.000
_cell.length_b   1.000
_cell.length_c   1.000
_cell.angle_alpha   90.00
_cell.angle_beta   90.00
_cell.angle_gamma   90.00
#
_symmetry.space_group_name_H-M   'P 1'
#
loop_
_entity.id
_entity.type
_entity.pdbx_description
1 polymer ?
#
loop_
_entity_poly.entity_id
_entity_poly.type
_entity_poly.pdbx_seq_one_letter_code
_entity_poly.pdbx_strand_id
1 'polypeptide(L)'
;MSDKNKKFIHLTSHTHELSWKTEVIGEADTWICLNKQTHLGTEHDHHHQDRPHMQAIVEQDIKRQAGWMRERGIDYLKPANILDFETTGASLWGKNESGALALKDCIHSEKPNRFFHALVHGSPEEEQFEVDLRLTPHRFQPWIMKASKEGKKTVTQFEVLEKFQGYTLLKCIPVTERYHQVRAHLGCRQLPVVGDAIYGGGLLMLSEMKRNYRQKKDRPERPLLDRAAIHLAELHFPDPISGEDREILAPMQHDWEVAFKYLRKYATGN
;
A
#
# COMPACT_ATOMS: atom_id res chain seq x y z
N MET A 1 1.27 13.39 -28.96
CA MET A 1 0.39 12.44 -28.21
C MET A 1 1.17 11.26 -27.58
N SER A 2 2.52 11.31 -27.47
CA SER A 2 3.35 10.10 -27.32
C SER A 2 3.96 9.81 -25.94
N ASP A 3 3.79 10.66 -24.91
CA ASP A 3 4.41 10.42 -23.58
C ASP A 3 3.42 10.08 -22.46
N LYS A 4 2.22 10.69 -22.46
CA LYS A 4 1.19 10.44 -21.43
C LYS A 4 0.67 8.99 -21.45
N ASN A 5 0.66 8.34 -22.61
CA ASN A 5 0.23 6.94 -22.72
C ASN A 5 1.28 5.96 -22.23
N LYS A 6 2.58 6.30 -22.26
CA LYS A 6 3.61 5.47 -21.64
C LYS A 6 3.50 5.55 -20.12
N LYS A 7 3.15 6.71 -19.56
CA LYS A 7 3.10 6.90 -18.11
C LYS A 7 2.08 6.00 -17.39
N PHE A 8 1.00 5.58 -18.05
CA PHE A 8 -0.05 4.77 -17.41
C PHE A 8 -0.27 3.46 -18.14
N ILE A 9 -0.49 2.38 -17.39
CA ILE A 9 -0.89 1.08 -17.90
C ILE A 9 -2.26 0.69 -17.33
N HIS A 10 -3.00 -0.11 -18.10
CA HIS A 10 -4.32 -0.60 -17.72
C HIS A 10 -4.23 -2.10 -17.39
N LEU A 11 -4.36 -2.42 -16.11
CA LEU A 11 -4.47 -3.79 -15.63
C LEU A 11 -5.94 -4.15 -15.57
N THR A 12 -6.35 -5.25 -16.19
CA THR A 12 -7.76 -5.68 -16.24
C THR A 12 -7.87 -7.07 -15.64
N SER A 13 -8.86 -7.30 -14.77
CA SER A 13 -9.08 -8.62 -14.17
C SER A 13 -9.33 -9.67 -15.25
N HIS A 14 -9.08 -10.94 -14.91
CA HIS A 14 -9.36 -12.06 -15.83
C HIS A 14 -10.84 -12.12 -16.25
N THR A 15 -11.77 -11.73 -15.36
CA THR A 15 -13.20 -11.64 -15.66
C THR A 15 -13.58 -10.44 -16.52
N HIS A 16 -12.66 -9.50 -16.75
CA HIS A 16 -12.88 -8.21 -17.41
C HIS A 16 -13.89 -7.27 -16.72
N GLU A 17 -14.29 -7.58 -15.48
CA GLU A 17 -15.24 -6.78 -14.71
C GLU A 17 -14.57 -5.62 -13.95
N LEU A 18 -13.27 -5.76 -13.67
CA LEU A 18 -12.49 -4.77 -12.92
C LEU A 18 -11.29 -4.32 -13.74
N SER A 19 -10.98 -3.02 -13.66
CA SER A 19 -9.81 -2.44 -14.32
C SER A 19 -9.16 -1.39 -13.44
N TRP A 20 -7.83 -1.39 -13.42
CA TRP A 20 -7.01 -0.44 -12.68
C TRP A 20 -6.11 0.30 -13.66
N LYS A 21 -6.18 1.62 -13.62
CA LYS A 21 -5.22 2.49 -14.29
C LYS A 21 -4.08 2.76 -13.31
N THR A 22 -2.90 2.18 -13.55
CA THR A 22 -1.73 2.33 -12.68
C THR A 22 -0.65 3.14 -13.40
N GLU A 23 0.05 3.96 -12.63
CA GLU A 23 1.15 4.80 -13.10
C GLU A 23 2.46 4.03 -13.04
N VAL A 24 3.28 4.15 -14.08
CA VAL A 24 4.68 3.75 -14.04
C VAL A 24 5.46 4.87 -13.37
N ILE A 25 5.94 4.61 -12.16
CA ILE A 25 6.62 5.60 -11.29
C ILE A 25 8.14 5.47 -11.28
N GLY A 26 8.65 4.44 -11.95
CA GLY A 26 10.06 4.28 -12.26
C GLY A 26 10.24 3.13 -13.24
N GLU A 27 11.23 3.21 -14.12
CA GLU A 27 11.54 2.14 -15.07
C GLU A 27 13.02 2.19 -15.43
N ALA A 28 13.64 1.02 -15.51
CA ALA A 28 14.97 0.80 -16.06
C ALA A 28 14.95 -0.45 -16.97
N ASP A 29 16.12 -0.90 -17.40
CA ASP A 29 16.22 -2.05 -18.29
C ASP A 29 15.72 -3.34 -17.64
N THR A 30 16.01 -3.53 -16.34
CA THR A 30 15.72 -4.78 -15.62
C THR A 30 14.64 -4.69 -14.59
N TRP A 31 14.05 -3.51 -14.40
CA TRP A 31 12.96 -3.33 -13.46
C TRP A 31 11.97 -2.25 -13.88
N ILE A 32 10.78 -2.34 -13.33
CA ILE A 32 9.71 -1.35 -13.46
C ILE A 32 8.99 -1.23 -12.11
N CYS A 33 8.64 -0.02 -11.71
CA CYS A 33 7.89 0.24 -10.50
C CYS A 33 6.53 0.85 -10.86
N LEU A 34 5.48 0.24 -10.31
CA LEU A 34 4.09 0.58 -10.56
C LEU A 34 3.47 1.17 -9.29
N ASN A 35 2.70 2.25 -9.42
CA ASN A 35 1.90 2.77 -8.31
C ASN A 35 0.65 1.89 -8.15
N LYS A 36 0.78 0.81 -7.38
CA LYS A 36 -0.27 -0.18 -7.18
C LYS A 36 -1.52 0.49 -6.61
N GLN A 37 -2.65 0.25 -7.27
CA GLN A 37 -3.97 0.70 -6.84
C GLN A 37 -4.55 -0.21 -5.74
N THR A 38 -5.60 0.26 -5.08
CA THR A 38 -6.27 -0.53 -4.03
C THR A 38 -7.19 -1.58 -4.63
N HIS A 39 -7.70 -2.48 -3.78
CA HIS A 39 -8.49 -3.65 -4.15
C HIS A 39 -7.81 -4.56 -5.18
N LEU A 40 -6.48 -4.67 -5.08
CA LEU A 40 -5.67 -5.45 -6.00
C LEU A 40 -4.43 -5.94 -5.26
N GLY A 41 -4.32 -7.23 -4.94
CA GLY A 41 -3.10 -7.78 -4.32
C GLY A 41 -1.92 -7.74 -5.29
N THR A 42 -0.67 -7.75 -4.80
CA THR A 42 0.46 -8.01 -5.71
C THR A 42 0.46 -9.46 -6.19
N GLU A 43 0.28 -10.40 -5.24
CA GLU A 43 0.27 -11.85 -5.47
C GLU A 43 -1.02 -12.48 -4.92
N HIS A 44 -1.19 -13.78 -5.15
CA HIS A 44 -2.34 -14.55 -4.71
C HIS A 44 -2.42 -14.62 -3.18
N ASP A 45 -3.58 -14.29 -2.62
CA ASP A 45 -3.89 -14.42 -1.21
C ASP A 45 -4.57 -15.77 -0.94
N HIS A 46 -3.85 -16.71 -0.33
CA HIS A 46 -4.36 -18.05 -0.04
C HIS A 46 -5.58 -18.06 0.90
N HIS A 47 -5.81 -16.99 1.66
CA HIS A 47 -6.97 -16.87 2.54
C HIS A 47 -8.19 -16.28 1.82
N HIS A 48 -7.99 -15.64 0.68
CA HIS A 48 -9.03 -14.91 -0.06
C HIS A 48 -8.85 -15.11 -1.58
N GLN A 49 -9.12 -16.34 -2.04
CA GLN A 49 -8.83 -16.80 -3.41
C GLN A 49 -9.55 -16.02 -4.51
N ASP A 50 -10.71 -15.42 -4.20
CA ASP A 50 -11.49 -14.64 -5.16
C ASP A 50 -10.94 -13.23 -5.40
N ARG A 51 -9.94 -12.78 -4.61
CA ARG A 51 -9.39 -11.43 -4.75
C ARG A 51 -8.50 -11.33 -5.99
N PRO A 52 -8.69 -10.30 -6.83
CA PRO A 52 -7.78 -10.04 -7.95
C PRO A 52 -6.39 -9.68 -7.44
N HIS A 53 -5.37 -10.09 -8.20
CA HIS A 53 -3.98 -9.74 -7.94
C HIS A 53 -3.21 -9.45 -9.23
N MET A 54 -2.20 -8.58 -9.14
CA MET A 54 -1.42 -8.09 -10.28
C MET A 54 -0.71 -9.23 -11.01
N GLN A 55 -0.14 -10.20 -10.28
CA GLN A 55 0.64 -11.28 -10.89
C GLN A 55 -0.16 -12.09 -11.92
N ALA A 56 -1.43 -12.42 -11.63
CA ALA A 56 -2.29 -13.14 -12.59
C ALA A 56 -2.60 -12.27 -13.83
N ILE A 57 -2.87 -10.98 -13.63
CA ILE A 57 -3.15 -10.05 -14.74
C ILE A 57 -1.91 -9.89 -15.63
N VAL A 58 -0.73 -9.71 -15.01
CA VAL A 58 0.55 -9.59 -15.70
C VAL A 58 0.88 -10.85 -16.50
N GLU A 59 0.67 -12.04 -15.93
CA GLU A 59 0.88 -13.31 -16.63
C GLU A 59 -0.06 -13.47 -17.84
N GLN A 60 -1.31 -13.02 -17.72
CA GLN A 60 -2.24 -12.96 -18.84
C GLN A 60 -1.79 -11.94 -19.90
N ASP A 61 -1.32 -10.78 -19.47
CA ASP A 61 -0.80 -9.71 -20.34
C ASP A 61 0.43 -10.15 -21.14
N ILE A 62 1.33 -10.92 -20.53
CA ILE A 62 2.47 -11.54 -21.24
C ILE A 62 1.95 -12.52 -22.30
N LYS A 63 1.07 -13.46 -21.91
CA LYS A 63 0.54 -14.49 -22.83
C LYS A 63 -0.17 -13.90 -24.05
N ARG A 64 -0.94 -12.82 -23.86
CA ARG A 64 -1.65 -12.13 -24.95
C ARG A 64 -0.81 -11.04 -25.63
N GLN A 65 0.44 -10.87 -25.20
CA GLN A 65 1.34 -9.80 -25.65
C GLN A 65 0.64 -8.43 -25.60
N ALA A 66 0.13 -8.03 -24.44
CA ALA A 66 -0.60 -6.77 -24.27
C ALA A 66 0.18 -5.57 -24.84
N GLY A 67 -0.53 -4.55 -25.36
CA GLY A 67 0.11 -3.41 -26.04
C GLY A 67 1.20 -2.74 -25.19
N TRP A 68 0.93 -2.51 -23.90
CA TRP A 68 1.88 -1.88 -22.99
C TRP A 68 3.14 -2.71 -22.71
N MET A 69 3.04 -4.04 -22.79
CA MET A 69 4.17 -4.96 -22.68
C MET A 69 5.03 -4.92 -23.94
N ARG A 70 4.40 -5.01 -25.13
CA ARG A 70 5.10 -4.94 -26.42
C ARG A 70 5.82 -3.61 -26.62
N GLU A 71 5.16 -2.50 -26.28
CA GLU A 71 5.74 -1.16 -26.36
C GLU A 71 6.99 -0.97 -25.49
N ARG A 72 7.15 -1.81 -24.45
CA ARG A 72 8.30 -1.82 -23.54
C ARG A 72 9.29 -2.96 -23.78
N GLY A 73 9.00 -3.86 -24.71
CA GLY A 73 9.76 -5.09 -24.88
C GLY A 73 9.77 -5.98 -23.65
N ILE A 74 8.67 -6.01 -22.87
CA ILE A 74 8.54 -6.86 -21.68
C ILE A 74 7.86 -8.17 -22.08
N ASP A 75 8.54 -9.29 -21.86
CA ASP A 75 8.02 -10.66 -21.99
C ASP A 75 8.13 -11.46 -20.69
N TYR A 76 8.81 -10.91 -19.69
CA TYR A 76 8.92 -11.44 -18.33
C TYR A 76 8.65 -10.33 -17.32
N LEU A 77 7.85 -10.61 -16.30
CA LEU A 77 7.63 -9.67 -15.21
C LEU A 77 7.24 -10.40 -13.92
N LYS A 78 8.03 -10.23 -12.85
CA LYS A 78 7.75 -10.82 -11.52
C LYS A 78 7.95 -9.80 -10.40
N PRO A 79 7.16 -9.86 -9.32
CA PRO A 79 7.23 -8.87 -8.26
C PRO A 79 8.48 -9.09 -7.39
N ALA A 80 9.10 -7.99 -6.97
CA ALA A 80 10.23 -7.97 -6.04
C ALA A 80 9.80 -7.65 -4.60
N ASN A 81 8.68 -6.94 -4.43
CA ASN A 81 8.02 -6.70 -3.14
C ASN A 81 6.53 -7.03 -3.22
N ILE A 82 5.92 -7.36 -2.08
CA ILE A 82 4.50 -7.73 -2.00
C ILE A 82 3.76 -6.65 -1.21
N LEU A 83 2.65 -6.18 -1.76
CA LEU A 83 1.71 -5.29 -1.09
C LEU A 83 0.36 -5.99 -0.92
N ASP A 84 -0.24 -5.81 0.26
CA ASP A 84 -1.56 -6.35 0.57
C ASP A 84 -2.64 -5.79 -0.38
N PHE A 85 -3.78 -6.46 -0.41
CA PHE A 85 -4.93 -6.10 -1.25
C PHE A 85 -5.37 -4.63 -1.12
N GLU A 86 -5.39 -4.12 0.12
CA GLU A 86 -5.84 -2.76 0.44
C GLU A 86 -4.71 -1.73 0.33
N THR A 87 -3.46 -2.15 0.54
CA THR A 87 -2.27 -1.30 0.59
C THR A 87 -1.96 -0.74 -0.78
N THR A 88 -1.61 0.53 -0.89
CA THR A 88 -1.27 1.16 -2.20
C THR A 88 0.19 1.56 -2.29
N GLY A 89 0.64 2.04 -3.45
CA GLY A 89 1.97 2.63 -3.60
C GLY A 89 2.96 1.76 -4.35
N ALA A 90 4.25 1.94 -4.07
CA ALA A 90 5.33 1.40 -4.90
C ALA A 90 5.36 -0.13 -4.95
N SER A 91 5.00 -0.71 -6.10
CA SER A 91 5.15 -2.13 -6.39
C SER A 91 6.24 -2.31 -7.45
N LEU A 92 7.37 -2.87 -7.03
CA LEU A 92 8.57 -3.07 -7.84
C LEU A 92 8.56 -4.46 -8.48
N TRP A 93 8.92 -4.52 -9.76
CA TRP A 93 8.90 -5.74 -10.57
C TRP A 93 10.18 -5.86 -11.39
N GLY A 94 10.73 -7.07 -11.46
CA GLY A 94 11.87 -7.38 -12.34
C GLY A 94 11.40 -7.77 -13.73
N LYS A 95 12.00 -7.17 -14.76
CA LYS A 95 11.72 -7.38 -16.21
C LYS A 95 12.41 -8.62 -16.80
N ASN A 96 13.22 -9.31 -16.00
CA ASN A 96 13.82 -10.62 -16.32
C ASN A 96 14.09 -11.39 -15.01
N GLU A 97 14.44 -12.67 -15.14
CA GLU A 97 14.61 -13.57 -13.98
C GLU A 97 15.73 -13.12 -13.03
N SER A 98 16.90 -12.77 -13.56
CA SER A 98 18.04 -12.32 -12.77
C SER A 98 17.75 -11.01 -12.05
N GLY A 99 17.13 -10.04 -12.72
CA GLY A 99 16.72 -8.77 -12.13
C GLY A 99 15.66 -8.94 -11.04
N ALA A 100 14.66 -9.81 -11.26
CA ALA A 100 13.65 -10.09 -10.25
C ALA A 100 14.25 -10.73 -8.98
N LEU A 101 15.16 -11.69 -9.13
CA LEU A 101 15.85 -12.32 -8.01
C LEU A 101 16.73 -11.32 -7.25
N ALA A 102 17.57 -10.57 -7.96
CA ALA A 102 18.47 -9.61 -7.34
C ALA A 102 17.71 -8.49 -6.61
N LEU A 103 16.65 -7.95 -7.22
CA LEU A 103 15.79 -6.97 -6.56
C LEU A 103 15.13 -7.52 -5.30
N LYS A 104 14.63 -8.76 -5.38
CA LYS A 104 14.01 -9.41 -4.23
C LYS A 104 15.02 -9.52 -3.09
N ASP A 105 16.25 -9.96 -3.37
CA ASP A 105 17.31 -10.06 -2.38
C ASP A 105 17.63 -8.70 -1.75
N CYS A 106 17.86 -7.65 -2.57
CA CYS A 106 18.10 -6.28 -2.10
C CYS A 106 16.99 -5.77 -1.17
N ILE A 107 15.73 -5.94 -1.57
CA ILE A 107 14.58 -5.49 -0.78
C ILE A 107 14.48 -6.23 0.57
N HIS A 108 14.89 -7.50 0.62
CA HIS A 108 14.84 -8.29 1.85
C HIS A 108 16.06 -8.08 2.76
N SER A 109 17.23 -7.75 2.22
CA SER A 109 18.46 -7.57 2.99
C SER A 109 18.64 -6.17 3.55
N GLU A 110 18.22 -5.14 2.81
CA GLU A 110 18.46 -3.75 3.18
C GLU A 110 17.27 -3.18 3.93
N LYS A 111 17.43 -2.87 5.22
CA LYS A 111 16.36 -2.29 6.03
C LYS A 111 16.91 -1.18 6.93
N PRO A 112 16.15 -0.11 7.16
CA PRO A 112 14.84 0.17 6.57
C PRO A 112 14.93 0.71 5.14
N ASN A 113 14.04 0.25 4.25
CA ASN A 113 14.01 0.62 2.84
C ASN A 113 12.59 0.89 2.29
N ARG A 114 11.58 0.75 3.16
CA ARG A 114 10.18 0.93 2.84
C ARG A 114 9.59 1.91 3.82
N PHE A 115 8.96 2.95 3.30
CA PHE A 115 8.39 4.01 4.10
C PHE A 115 6.93 4.15 3.73
N PHE A 116 6.07 3.71 4.66
CA PHE A 116 4.64 3.74 4.47
C PHE A 116 4.07 5.02 5.05
N HIS A 117 3.02 5.55 4.44
CA HIS A 117 2.12 6.49 5.07
C HIS A 117 0.87 5.74 5.53
N ALA A 118 0.46 5.96 6.78
CA ALA A 118 -0.77 5.42 7.32
C ALA A 118 -1.58 6.55 7.99
N LEU A 119 -2.84 6.69 7.60
CA LEU A 119 -3.78 7.54 8.33
C LEU A 119 -4.42 6.70 9.43
N VAL A 120 -4.29 7.14 10.69
CA VAL A 120 -4.79 6.42 11.87
C VAL A 120 -5.86 7.22 12.61
N HIS A 121 -6.71 6.51 13.34
CA HIS A 121 -7.57 7.12 14.36
C HIS A 121 -6.75 7.52 15.59
N GLY A 122 -7.10 8.65 16.19
CA GLY A 122 -6.44 9.19 17.38
C GLY A 122 -5.19 10.02 17.08
N SER A 123 -4.50 10.40 18.15
CA SER A 123 -3.21 11.09 18.11
C SER A 123 -2.25 10.41 19.08
N PRO A 124 -1.05 10.01 18.63
CA PRO A 124 0.00 9.59 19.56
C PRO A 124 0.43 10.78 20.44
N GLU A 125 0.89 10.47 21.64
CA GLU A 125 1.49 11.45 22.56
C GLU A 125 2.85 11.92 22.05
N GLU A 126 3.65 10.98 21.54
CA GLU A 126 5.00 11.19 21.02
C GLU A 126 4.96 11.50 19.52
N GLU A 127 5.82 12.42 19.05
CA GLU A 127 5.98 12.69 17.61
C GLU A 127 6.74 11.55 16.89
N GLN A 128 7.52 10.76 17.64
CA GLN A 128 8.22 9.59 17.15
C GLN A 128 8.15 8.47 18.19
N PHE A 129 7.81 7.26 17.77
CA PHE A 129 7.69 6.11 18.67
C PHE A 129 8.02 4.79 17.96
N GLU A 130 8.31 3.76 18.74
CA GLU A 130 8.59 2.41 18.25
C GLU A 130 7.62 1.38 18.84
N VAL A 131 7.27 0.39 18.03
CA VAL A 131 6.55 -0.80 18.48
C VAL A 131 7.41 -2.04 18.20
N ASP A 132 8.06 -2.57 19.24
CA ASP A 132 8.71 -3.89 19.23
C ASP A 132 7.77 -4.90 19.91
N LEU A 133 6.86 -5.45 19.12
CA LEU A 133 5.93 -6.50 19.56
C LEU A 133 6.06 -7.71 18.66
N ARG A 134 6.15 -8.89 19.26
CA ARG A 134 6.14 -10.16 18.52
C ARG A 134 4.76 -10.46 17.94
N LEU A 135 4.69 -10.80 16.66
CA LEU A 135 3.44 -11.12 15.97
C LEU A 135 3.35 -12.60 15.59
N THR A 136 2.15 -13.16 15.73
CA THR A 136 1.80 -14.52 15.29
C THR A 136 0.43 -14.52 14.63
N PRO A 137 0.14 -15.41 13.66
CA PRO A 137 -1.20 -15.58 13.12
C PRO A 137 -2.23 -15.94 14.21
N HIS A 138 -3.46 -15.46 14.07
CA HIS A 138 -4.56 -15.85 14.93
C HIS A 138 -4.97 -17.30 14.65
N ARG A 139 -5.26 -18.06 15.72
CA ARG A 139 -5.48 -19.52 15.65
C ARG A 139 -6.60 -19.93 14.70
N PHE A 140 -7.71 -19.17 14.71
CA PHE A 140 -8.90 -19.49 13.92
C PHE A 140 -9.02 -18.64 12.63
N GLN A 141 -8.21 -17.58 12.52
CA GLN A 141 -8.27 -16.63 11.41
C GLN A 141 -6.84 -16.27 11.03
N PRO A 142 -6.10 -17.17 10.37
CA PRO A 142 -4.64 -17.02 10.16
C PRO A 142 -4.24 -15.79 9.34
N TRP A 143 -5.18 -15.16 8.62
CA TRP A 143 -5.00 -13.86 7.95
C TRP A 143 -5.01 -12.65 8.91
N ILE A 144 -5.27 -12.85 10.20
CA ILE A 144 -5.19 -11.81 11.23
C ILE A 144 -3.95 -12.07 12.08
N MET A 145 -3.05 -11.10 12.15
CA MET A 145 -1.89 -11.13 13.05
C MET A 145 -2.26 -10.63 14.44
N LYS A 146 -1.74 -11.26 15.49
CA LYS A 146 -1.91 -10.85 16.89
C LYS A 146 -0.57 -10.73 17.60
N ALA A 147 -0.49 -9.84 18.60
CA ALA A 147 0.64 -9.80 19.50
C ALA A 147 0.68 -11.06 20.40
N SER A 148 1.85 -11.68 20.53
CA SER A 148 2.05 -12.88 21.36
C SER A 148 3.53 -13.09 21.65
N LYS A 149 3.85 -13.56 22.86
CA LYS A 149 5.24 -13.81 23.29
C LYS A 149 5.91 -14.90 22.44
N GLU A 150 5.12 -15.84 21.92
CA GLU A 150 5.51 -16.94 21.05
C GLU A 150 5.64 -16.51 19.58
N GLY A 151 5.27 -15.27 19.24
CA GLY A 151 5.34 -14.73 17.90
C GLY A 151 6.76 -14.44 17.40
N LYS A 152 6.86 -14.08 16.13
CA LYS A 152 8.12 -13.66 15.50
C LYS A 152 8.43 -12.23 15.88
N LYS A 153 9.70 -11.91 16.15
CA LYS A 153 10.15 -10.53 16.40
C LYS A 153 9.70 -9.62 15.26
N THR A 154 9.07 -8.52 15.62
CA THR A 154 8.49 -7.57 14.68
C THR A 154 8.67 -6.16 15.21
N VAL A 155 9.33 -5.30 14.45
CA VAL A 155 9.67 -3.93 14.87
C VAL A 155 9.25 -2.94 13.78
N THR A 156 8.50 -1.92 14.18
CA THR A 156 8.12 -0.80 13.32
C THR A 156 8.34 0.51 14.06
N GLN A 157 9.02 1.44 13.41
CA GLN A 157 9.20 2.81 13.88
C GLN A 157 8.15 3.71 13.22
N PHE A 158 7.70 4.72 13.95
CA PHE A 158 6.66 5.64 13.51
C PHE A 158 7.09 7.08 13.75
N GLU A 159 6.72 7.95 12.83
CA GLU A 159 6.90 9.39 12.92
C GLU A 159 5.60 10.07 12.51
N VAL A 160 5.19 11.09 13.27
CA VAL A 160 4.03 11.92 12.94
C VAL A 160 4.40 12.84 11.78
N LEU A 161 3.63 12.76 10.70
CA LEU A 161 3.74 13.68 9.56
C LEU A 161 2.74 14.84 9.67
N GLU A 162 1.52 14.57 10.10
CA GLU A 162 0.46 15.58 10.21
C GLU A 162 -0.60 15.14 11.22
N LYS A 163 -1.02 16.05 12.11
CA LYS A 163 -2.11 15.81 13.08
C LYS A 163 -3.39 16.51 12.64
N PHE A 164 -4.50 15.80 12.77
CA PHE A 164 -5.86 16.30 12.59
C PHE A 164 -6.66 16.09 13.88
N GLN A 165 -7.82 16.73 14.01
CA GLN A 165 -8.74 16.44 15.09
C GLN A 165 -9.23 14.99 14.97
N GLY A 166 -8.76 14.13 15.86
CA GLY A 166 -9.16 12.72 15.94
C GLY A 166 -8.44 11.78 14.96
N TYR A 167 -7.52 12.27 14.15
CA TYR A 167 -6.76 11.45 13.19
C TYR A 167 -5.31 11.92 13.09
N THR A 168 -4.40 11.03 12.72
CA THR A 168 -2.99 11.36 12.50
C THR A 168 -2.45 10.67 11.26
N LEU A 169 -1.70 11.38 10.43
CA LEU A 169 -0.90 10.80 9.37
C LEU A 169 0.48 10.43 9.92
N LEU A 170 0.84 9.15 9.81
CA LEU A 170 2.11 8.62 10.27
C LEU A 170 2.98 8.18 9.08
N LYS A 171 4.29 8.45 9.16
CA LYS A 171 5.32 7.69 8.45
C LYS A 171 5.58 6.42 9.26
N CYS A 172 5.52 5.26 8.62
CA CYS A 172 5.74 3.96 9.24
C CYS A 172 6.93 3.29 8.56
N ILE A 173 7.91 2.90 9.38
CA ILE A 173 9.22 2.42 8.95
C ILE A 173 9.40 1.00 9.51
N PRO A 174 8.89 -0.04 8.81
CA PRO A 174 9.05 -1.41 9.25
C PRO A 174 10.52 -1.86 9.12
N VAL A 175 11.13 -2.17 10.27
CA VAL A 175 12.50 -2.71 10.35
C VAL A 175 12.50 -4.22 10.06
N THR A 176 11.41 -4.90 10.38
CA THR A 176 11.16 -6.30 9.99
C THR A 176 10.09 -6.38 8.91
N GLU A 177 9.89 -7.57 8.34
CA GLU A 177 8.86 -7.81 7.33
C GLU A 177 7.96 -8.98 7.75
N ARG A 178 6.72 -8.64 8.12
CA ARG A 178 5.66 -9.58 8.46
C ARG A 178 4.35 -9.12 7.81
N TYR A 179 3.50 -10.09 7.50
CA TYR A 179 2.16 -9.84 6.98
C TYR A 179 1.38 -8.90 7.91
N HIS A 180 0.68 -7.91 7.37
CA HIS A 180 -0.10 -6.90 8.13
C HIS A 180 0.65 -6.21 9.28
N GLN A 181 1.99 -6.18 9.28
CA GLN A 181 2.81 -5.73 10.41
C GLN A 181 2.42 -4.34 10.93
N VAL A 182 2.43 -3.34 10.05
CA VAL A 182 2.14 -1.94 10.39
C VAL A 182 0.73 -1.82 10.98
N ARG A 183 -0.25 -2.44 10.32
CA ARG A 183 -1.66 -2.47 10.72
C ARG A 183 -1.86 -3.09 12.11
N ALA A 184 -1.25 -4.24 12.36
CA ALA A 184 -1.36 -4.96 13.63
C ALA A 184 -0.67 -4.21 14.79
N HIS A 185 0.51 -3.63 14.56
CA HIS A 185 1.22 -2.81 15.54
C HIS A 185 0.41 -1.57 15.95
N LEU A 186 -0.13 -0.85 14.97
CA LEU A 186 -0.97 0.32 15.18
C LEU A 186 -2.28 -0.02 15.91
N GLY A 187 -2.93 -1.14 15.56
CA GLY A 187 -4.09 -1.65 16.29
C GLY A 187 -3.77 -1.96 17.76
N CYS A 188 -2.62 -2.60 18.03
CA CYS A 188 -2.16 -2.86 19.41
C CYS A 188 -1.87 -1.58 20.21
N ARG A 189 -1.53 -0.48 19.55
CA ARG A 189 -1.33 0.84 20.16
C ARG A 189 -2.59 1.68 20.26
N GLN A 190 -3.77 1.11 19.97
CA GLN A 190 -5.04 1.85 19.95
C GLN A 190 -5.03 3.05 18.99
N LEU A 191 -4.22 2.95 17.94
CA LEU A 191 -4.14 3.91 16.83
C LEU A 191 -4.49 3.17 15.53
N PRO A 192 -5.67 2.51 15.42
CA PRO A 192 -5.94 1.66 14.27
C PRO A 192 -5.97 2.47 12.97
N VAL A 193 -5.48 1.87 11.90
CA VAL A 193 -5.48 2.46 10.56
C VAL A 193 -6.92 2.74 10.13
N VAL A 194 -7.19 3.94 9.61
CA VAL A 194 -8.52 4.32 9.09
C VAL A 194 -8.97 3.33 8.01
N GLY A 195 -10.24 2.91 8.06
CA GLY A 195 -10.82 1.93 7.15
C GLY A 195 -10.37 0.48 7.37
N ASP A 196 -9.54 0.21 8.38
CA ASP A 196 -9.03 -1.13 8.66
C ASP A 196 -9.93 -1.93 9.61
N ALA A 197 -10.98 -2.54 9.07
CA ALA A 197 -11.93 -3.33 9.86
C ALA A 197 -11.30 -4.53 10.61
N ILE A 198 -10.18 -5.07 10.12
CA ILE A 198 -9.49 -6.22 10.74
C ILE A 198 -8.88 -5.82 12.10
N TYR A 199 -8.33 -4.61 12.16
CA TYR A 199 -7.61 -4.11 13.33
C TYR A 199 -8.35 -3.00 14.09
N GLY A 200 -9.67 -2.86 13.85
CA GLY A 200 -10.55 -1.98 14.61
C GLY A 200 -10.66 -0.54 14.09
N GLY A 201 -10.21 -0.28 12.88
CA GLY A 201 -10.30 1.01 12.22
C GLY A 201 -11.66 1.27 11.58
N GLY A 202 -12.35 2.32 12.02
CA GLY A 202 -13.57 2.81 11.38
C GLY A 202 -13.29 3.50 10.03
N LEU A 203 -14.30 3.56 9.17
CA LEU A 203 -14.24 4.30 7.90
C LEU A 203 -14.13 5.81 8.14
N LEU A 204 -13.58 6.54 7.17
CA LEU A 204 -13.52 8.00 7.24
C LEU A 204 -14.78 8.63 6.64
N MET A 205 -15.70 9.11 7.49
CA MET A 205 -16.95 9.72 7.04
C MET A 205 -16.86 11.25 7.08
N LEU A 206 -17.38 11.94 6.05
CA LEU A 206 -17.40 13.40 6.06
C LEU A 206 -18.39 13.93 7.11
N SER A 207 -19.47 13.19 7.39
CA SER A 207 -20.45 13.52 8.43
C SER A 207 -19.87 13.56 9.83
N GLU A 208 -18.83 12.77 10.12
CA GLU A 208 -18.17 12.73 11.43
C GLU A 208 -17.35 13.99 11.72
N MET A 209 -16.78 14.62 10.69
CA MET A 209 -15.97 15.83 10.83
C MET A 209 -16.72 17.13 10.49
N LYS A 210 -17.74 17.08 9.63
CA LYS A 210 -18.45 18.28 9.15
C LYS A 210 -19.75 18.50 9.93
N ARG A 211 -19.73 19.43 10.91
CA ARG A 211 -20.89 19.78 11.78
C ARG A 211 -22.24 19.95 11.07
N ASN A 212 -22.27 20.59 9.90
CA ASN A 212 -23.48 20.83 9.11
C ASN A 212 -23.55 19.93 7.87
N TYR A 213 -23.18 18.66 8.02
CA TYR A 213 -23.32 17.68 6.96
C TYR A 213 -24.80 17.49 6.61
N ARG A 214 -25.12 17.61 5.32
CA ARG A 214 -26.47 17.38 4.80
C ARG A 214 -26.42 16.20 3.85
N GLN A 215 -26.85 15.05 4.34
CA GLN A 215 -27.01 13.87 3.51
C GLN A 215 -28.16 14.09 2.51
N LYS A 216 -27.97 13.66 1.27
CA LYS A 216 -29.06 13.63 0.29
C LYS A 216 -29.97 12.44 0.63
N LYS A 217 -31.29 12.66 0.66
CA LYS A 217 -32.28 11.64 1.07
C LYS A 217 -32.13 10.30 0.33
N ASP A 218 -31.78 10.35 -0.96
CA ASP A 218 -31.75 9.15 -1.81
C ASP A 218 -30.34 8.59 -2.05
N ARG A 219 -29.34 9.02 -1.28
CA ARG A 219 -27.98 8.50 -1.41
C ARG A 219 -27.35 8.29 -0.04
N PRO A 220 -26.94 7.05 0.30
CA PRO A 220 -26.12 6.83 1.48
C PRO A 220 -24.82 7.64 1.34
N GLU A 221 -24.32 8.14 2.46
CA GLU A 221 -22.98 8.70 2.49
C GLU A 221 -21.97 7.63 2.07
N ARG A 222 -21.01 8.03 1.25
CA ARG A 222 -19.86 7.19 0.93
C ARG A 222 -18.68 7.67 1.78
N PRO A 223 -17.91 6.75 2.36
CA PRO A 223 -16.69 7.12 3.06
C PRO A 223 -15.71 7.79 2.09
N LEU A 224 -14.86 8.66 2.64
CA LEU A 224 -13.75 9.27 1.91
C LEU A 224 -12.64 8.24 1.61
N LEU A 225 -12.49 7.25 2.49
CA LEU A 225 -11.62 6.07 2.33
C LEU A 225 -12.40 4.84 2.80
N ASP A 226 -12.62 3.88 1.91
CA ASP A 226 -13.40 2.63 2.13
C ASP A 226 -12.55 1.38 2.39
N ARG A 227 -11.24 1.58 2.59
CA ARG A 227 -10.24 0.54 2.78
C ARG A 227 -9.18 1.00 3.77
N ALA A 228 -8.35 0.07 4.24
CA ALA A 228 -7.21 0.42 5.09
C ALA A 228 -6.35 1.52 4.43
N ALA A 229 -6.29 2.68 5.09
CA ALA A 229 -5.57 3.86 4.67
C ALA A 229 -4.07 3.68 4.89
N ILE A 230 -3.45 2.83 4.08
CA ILE A 230 -2.00 2.58 4.07
C ILE A 230 -1.42 2.61 2.65
N HIS A 231 -0.27 3.25 2.51
CA HIS A 231 0.37 3.55 1.23
C HIS A 231 1.90 3.42 1.35
N LEU A 232 2.55 2.57 0.58
CA LEU A 232 4.01 2.54 0.45
C LEU A 232 4.46 3.75 -0.37
N ALA A 233 4.77 4.84 0.32
CA ALA A 233 5.05 6.15 -0.24
C ALA A 233 6.46 6.25 -0.83
N GLU A 234 7.44 5.64 -0.15
CA GLU A 234 8.83 5.67 -0.57
C GLU A 234 9.41 4.25 -0.52
N LEU A 235 10.14 3.87 -1.57
CA LEU A 235 10.86 2.61 -1.68
C LEU A 235 12.29 2.88 -2.12
N HIS A 236 13.25 2.48 -1.30
CA HIS A 236 14.68 2.67 -1.57
C HIS A 236 15.34 1.31 -1.87
N PHE A 237 16.24 1.26 -2.84
CA PHE A 237 17.02 0.06 -3.16
C PHE A 237 18.19 0.43 -4.08
N PRO A 238 19.34 -0.25 -4.01
CA PRO A 238 20.36 -0.16 -5.04
C PRO A 238 19.84 -0.85 -6.29
N ASP A 239 20.01 -0.20 -7.43
CA ASP A 239 19.83 -0.85 -8.71
C ASP A 239 20.78 -2.05 -8.80
N PRO A 240 20.28 -3.28 -9.00
CA PRO A 240 21.09 -4.49 -8.91
C PRO A 240 22.13 -4.61 -10.04
N ILE A 241 22.04 -3.76 -11.06
CA ILE A 241 22.97 -3.75 -12.19
C ILE A 241 23.90 -2.55 -12.11
N SER A 242 23.36 -1.34 -11.97
CA SER A 242 24.22 -0.15 -11.94
C SER A 242 24.87 0.07 -10.58
N GLY A 243 24.31 -0.50 -9.51
CA GLY A 243 24.72 -0.25 -8.12
C GLY A 243 24.34 1.14 -7.61
N GLU A 244 23.61 1.94 -8.40
CA GLU A 244 23.15 3.27 -7.98
C GLU A 244 21.97 3.14 -7.03
N ASP A 245 22.00 3.88 -5.92
CA ASP A 245 20.85 3.98 -5.02
C ASP A 245 19.65 4.60 -5.76
N ARG A 246 18.52 3.91 -5.72
CA ARG A 246 17.25 4.35 -6.28
C ARG A 246 16.31 4.74 -5.15
N GLU A 247 15.67 5.88 -5.32
CA GLU A 247 14.54 6.35 -4.52
C GLU A 247 13.31 6.40 -5.43
N ILE A 248 12.28 5.61 -5.10
CA ILE A 248 10.99 5.65 -5.78
C ILE A 248 9.95 6.30 -4.87
N LEU A 249 9.41 7.42 -5.35
CA LEU A 249 8.30 8.12 -4.72
C LEU A 249 6.98 7.71 -5.40
N ALA A 250 6.10 7.06 -4.66
CA ALA A 250 4.76 6.76 -5.12
C ALA A 250 3.83 7.95 -4.80
N PRO A 251 3.22 8.60 -5.81
CA PRO A 251 2.26 9.64 -5.53
C PRO A 251 1.01 9.03 -4.89
N MET A 252 0.42 9.78 -3.95
CA MET A 252 -0.85 9.40 -3.35
C MET A 252 -1.96 9.32 -4.40
N GLN A 253 -2.91 8.42 -4.15
CA GLN A 253 -4.07 8.25 -5.01
C GLN A 253 -5.12 9.34 -4.75
N HIS A 254 -6.04 9.51 -5.70
CA HIS A 254 -7.00 10.60 -5.65
C HIS A 254 -7.93 10.56 -4.43
N ASP A 255 -8.24 9.37 -3.93
CA ASP A 255 -9.03 9.17 -2.70
C ASP A 255 -8.34 9.78 -1.47
N TRP A 256 -7.02 9.61 -1.34
CA TRP A 256 -6.21 10.26 -0.30
C TRP A 256 -6.20 11.79 -0.42
N GLU A 257 -6.03 12.32 -1.64
CA GLU A 257 -6.05 13.76 -1.88
C GLU A 257 -7.39 14.37 -1.42
N VAL A 258 -8.50 13.70 -1.74
CA VAL A 258 -9.84 14.11 -1.32
C VAL A 258 -9.99 14.00 0.19
N ALA A 259 -9.53 12.90 0.80
CA ALA A 259 -9.57 12.70 2.25
C ALA A 259 -8.82 13.82 3.00
N PHE A 260 -7.57 14.09 2.61
CA PHE A 260 -6.75 15.14 3.24
C PHE A 260 -7.29 16.54 3.03
N LYS A 261 -7.84 16.83 1.85
CA LYS A 261 -8.54 18.10 1.61
C LYS A 261 -9.67 18.32 2.63
N TYR A 262 -10.42 17.27 2.96
CA TYR A 262 -11.51 17.38 3.93
C TYR A 262 -11.03 17.38 5.38
N LEU A 263 -10.05 16.55 5.73
CA LEU A 263 -9.42 16.54 7.05
C LEU A 263 -8.82 17.92 7.38
N ARG A 264 -7.99 18.48 6.50
CA ARG A 264 -7.42 19.83 6.66
C ARG A 264 -8.45 20.94 6.74
N LYS A 265 -9.66 20.73 6.20
CA LYS A 265 -10.72 21.73 6.18
C LYS A 265 -11.64 21.65 7.40
N TYR A 266 -11.93 20.45 7.89
CA TYR A 266 -12.99 20.20 8.87
C TYR A 266 -12.52 19.52 10.15
N ALA A 267 -11.38 18.84 10.12
CA ALA A 267 -10.74 18.22 11.27
C ALA A 267 -9.45 18.98 11.64
N THR A 268 -9.51 20.32 11.67
CA THR A 268 -8.42 21.12 12.21
C THR A 268 -8.48 21.08 13.73
N GLY A 269 -7.39 20.75 14.40
CA GLY A 269 -7.29 20.94 15.85
C GLY A 269 -7.58 22.41 16.20
N ASN A 270 -8.33 22.63 17.27
CA ASN A 270 -8.39 23.95 17.89
C ASN A 270 -7.05 24.29 18.53
#